data_AF-U6R912-F1
#
_entry.id   AF-U6R912-F1
#
_cell.length_a   1.000
_cell.length_b   1.000
_cell.length_c   1.000
_cell.angle_alpha   90.00
_cell.angle_beta   90.00
_cell.angle_gamma   90.00
#
_symmetry.space_group_name_H-M   'P 1'
#
loop_
_entity.id
_entity.type
_entity.pdbx_description
1 polymer ?
#
loop_
_entity_poly.entity_id
_entity_poly.type
_entity_poly.pdbx_seq_one_letter_code
_entity_poly.pdbx_strand_id
1 'polypeptide(L)' 'MVQIYGIDLGMSSFDVSFLSESGSVRHLSGVKNTVHGISKFLLSLPSSAVLCAEHTGVYG' A
#
# COMPACT_ATOMS: atom_id res chain seq x y z
N MET A 1 11.80 -13.66 2.18
CA MET A 1 10.37 -13.92 2.40
C MET A 1 9.60 -12.89 1.59
N VAL A 2 8.51 -13.28 0.92
CA VAL A 2 7.69 -12.30 0.17
C VAL A 2 6.91 -11.44 1.16
N GLN A 3 7.02 -10.12 1.06
CA GLN A 3 6.21 -9.20 1.86
C GLN A 3 4.91 -8.89 1.12
N ILE A 4 3.79 -9.02 1.83
CA ILE A 4 2.45 -8.76 1.28
C ILE A 4 1.92 -7.49 1.92
N TYR A 5 1.49 -6.55 1.08
CA TYR A 5 0.94 -5.26 1.49
C TYR A 5 -0.54 -5.22 1.12
N GLY A 6 -1.40 -5.21 2.13
CA GLY A 6 -2.83 -4.97 1.98
C GLY A 6 -3.11 -3.47 1.89
N ILE A 7 -3.78 -3.03 0.83
CA ILE A 7 -4.10 -1.63 0.56
C ILE A 7 -5.61 -1.43 0.65
N ASP A 8 -6.02 -0.56 1.57
CA ASP A 8 -7.39 -0.08 1.74
C ASP A 8 -7.52 1.25 1.00
N LEU A 9 -8.30 1.28 -0.08
CA LEU A 9 -8.29 2.39 -1.04
C LEU A 9 -9.34 3.44 -0.67
N GLY A 10 -8.90 4.69 -0.58
CA GLY A 10 -9.76 5.87 -0.55
C GLY A 10 -9.51 6.79 -1.75
N MET A 11 -10.48 7.67 -2.02
CA MET A 11 -10.42 8.60 -3.16
C MET A 11 -9.21 9.54 -3.09
N SER A 12 -8.91 10.10 -1.91
CA SER A 12 -7.83 11.10 -1.73
C SER A 12 -6.54 10.51 -1.16
N SER A 13 -6.65 9.43 -0.40
CA SER A 13 -5.54 8.69 0.17
C SER A 13 -5.94 7.26 0.47
N PHE A 14 -4.95 6.39 0.66
CA PHE A 14 -5.12 5.00 1.02
C PHE A 14 -4.22 4.62 2.18
N ASP A 15 -4.63 3.59 2.91
CA ASP A 15 -3.89 3.02 4.03
C ASP A 15 -3.31 1.66 3.64
N VAL A 16 -2.18 1.30 4.24
CA VAL A 16 -1.44 0.08 3.90
C VAL A 16 -1.06 -0.67 5.16
N SER A 17 -1.41 -1.95 5.22
CA SER A 17 -1.03 -2.85 6.32
C SER A 17 -0.20 -4.02 5.81
N PHE A 18 0.87 -4.36 6.51
CA PHE A 18 1.78 -5.43 6.11
C PHE A 18 2.51 -6.05 7.30
N LEU A 19 3.07 -7.24 7.11
CA LEU A 19 4.02 -7.83 8.03
C LEU A 19 5.45 -7.45 7.60
N SER A 20 6.23 -6.90 8.54
CA SER A 20 7.67 -6.69 8.32
C SER A 20 8.39 -8.03 8.19
N GLU A 21 9.64 -8.00 7.71
CA GLU A 21 10.49 -9.20 7.65
C GLU A 21 10.69 -9.87 9.01
N SER A 22 10.59 -9.11 10.11
CA SER A 22 10.62 -9.60 11.48
C SER A 22 9.31 -10.22 11.97
N GLY A 23 8.27 -10.28 11.12
CA GLY A 23 6.93 -10.77 11.48
C GLY A 23 6.08 -9.77 12.26
N SER A 24 6.51 -8.51 12.38
CA SER A 24 5.76 -7.48 13.11
C SER A 24 4.74 -6.80 12.21
N VAL A 25 3.54 -6.56 12.73
CA VAL A 25 2.51 -5.80 12.00
C VAL A 25 2.96 -4.35 11.86
N ARG A 26 2.88 -3.82 10.63
CA ARG A 26 3.15 -2.43 10.28
C ARG A 26 1.94 -1.86 9.58
N HIS A 27 1.74 -0.56 9.78
CA HIS A 27 0.67 0.21 9.18
C HIS A 27 1.22 1.55 8.70
N LEU A 28 0.90 1.91 7.46
CA LEU A 28 1.18 3.21 6.86
C LEU A 28 -0.16 3.85 6.52
N SER A 29 -0.42 5.02 7.07
CA SER A 29 -1.68 5.73 6.83
C SER A 29 -1.50 6.95 5.93
N GLY A 30 -2.55 7.29 5.19
CA GLY A 30 -2.66 8.54 4.47
C GLY A 30 -1.72 8.67 3.27
N VAL A 31 -1.35 7.56 2.62
CA VAL A 31 -0.58 7.61 1.36
C VAL A 31 -1.43 8.32 0.32
N LYS A 32 -0.91 9.40 -0.27
CA LYS A 32 -1.69 10.22 -1.21
C LYS A 32 -2.03 9.43 -2.46
N ASN A 33 -3.32 9.43 -2.83
CA ASN A 33 -3.83 8.82 -4.05
C ASN A 33 -3.59 9.75 -5.26
N THR A 34 -2.32 10.05 -5.50
CA THR A 34 -1.84 10.83 -6.64
C THR A 34 -0.67 10.08 -7.28
N VAL A 35 -0.38 10.34 -8.56
CA VAL A 35 0.74 9.67 -9.25
C VAL A 35 2.05 9.82 -8.46
N HIS A 36 2.32 11.01 -7.91
CA HIS A 36 3.52 11.25 -7.11
C HIS A 36 3.52 10.47 -5.79
N GLY A 37 2.39 10.46 -5.07
CA GLY A 37 2.25 9.73 -3.80
C GLY A 37 2.39 8.22 -3.97
N ILE A 38 1.70 7.67 -4.97
CA ILE A 38 1.77 6.25 -5.35
C ILE A 38 3.19 5.89 -5.78
N SER A 39 3.81 6.69 -6.66
CA SER A 39 5.18 6.42 -7.13
C SER A 39 6.17 6.38 -5.97
N LYS A 40 6.08 7.35 -5.05
CA LYS A 40 6.95 7.40 -3.87
C LYS A 40 6.74 6.18 -2.96
N PHE A 41 5.49 5.74 -2.78
CA PHE A 41 5.18 4.52 -2.03
C PHE A 41 5.78 3.29 -2.71
N LEU A 42 5.52 3.07 -4.00
CA LEU A 42 6.02 1.91 -4.74
C LEU A 42 7.55 1.84 -4.75
N LEU A 43 8.24 2.97 -4.90
CA LEU A 43 9.71 3.06 -4.84
C LEU A 43 10.29 2.72 -3.46
N SER A 44 9.49 2.79 -2.40
CA SER A 44 9.92 2.42 -1.05
C SER A 44 9.82 0.93 -0.75
N LEU A 45 9.18 0.15 -1.64
CA LEU A 45 8.93 -1.27 -1.44
C LEU A 45 10.08 -2.13 -1.95
N PRO A 46 10.29 -3.32 -1.37
CA PRO A 46 11.15 -4.33 -1.97
C PRO A 46 10.66 -4.74 -3.36
N SER A 47 11.58 -5.09 -4.25
CA SER A 47 11.26 -5.51 -5.63
C SER A 47 10.39 -6.76 -5.73
N SER A 48 10.38 -7.59 -4.68
CA SER A 48 9.57 -8.81 -4.57
C SER A 48 8.26 -8.62 -3.81
N ALA A 49 7.87 -7.38 -3.50
CA ALA A 49 6.64 -7.09 -2.79
C ALA A 49 5.40 -7.50 -3.60
N VAL A 50 4.41 -8.07 -2.91
CA VAL A 50 3.10 -8.36 -3.47
C VAL A 50 2.11 -7.34 -2.92
N LEU A 51 1.36 -6.70 -3.81
CA LEU A 51 0.34 -5.73 -3.47
C LEU A 51 -1.03 -6.37 -3.60
N CYS A 52 -1.82 -6.31 -2.53
CA CYS A 52 -3.21 -6.71 -2.50
C CYS A 52 -4.05 -5.45 -2.30
N ALA A 53 -4.59 -4.90 -3.39
CA ALA A 53 -5.40 -3.70 -3.34
C ALA A 53 -6.90 -4.05 -3.30
N GLU A 54 -7.64 -3.34 -2.45
CA GLU A 54 -9.09 -3.41 -2.42
C GLU A 54 -9.70 -3.09 -3.79
N HIS A 55 -10.73 -3.84 -4.18
CA HIS A 55 -11.51 -3.51 -5.37
C HIS A 55 -12.66 -2.57 -4.99
N THR A 56 -12.50 -1.27 -5.25
CA THR A 56 -13.44 -0.22 -4.81
C THR A 56 -14.40 0.28 -5.89
N GLY A 57 -14.30 -0.24 -7.13
CA GLY A 57 -15.09 0.25 -8.26
C GLY A 57 -14.52 1.56 -8.84
N VAL A 58 -15.40 2.51 -9.16
CA VAL A 58 -15.01 3.83 -9.69
C VAL A 58 -15.40 4.90 -8.67
N TYR A 59 -14.44 5.70 -8.22
CA TYR A 59 -14.75 6.95 -7.52
C TYR A 59 -15.29 7.94 -8.55
N GLY A 60 -16.53 8.41 -8.34
CA GLY A 60 -17.26 9.27 -9.28
C GLY A 60 -16.61 10.61 -9.55
#